data_AF-A0A936DYS3-F1
#
_entry.id   AF-A0A936DYS3-F1
#
_cell.length_a   1.000
_cell.length_b   1.000
_cell.length_c   1.000
_cell.angle_alpha   90.00
_cell.angle_beta   90.00
_cell.angle_gamma   90.00
#
_symmetry.space_group_name_H-M   'P 1'
#
loop_
_entity.id
_entity.type
_entity.pdbx_description
1 polymer ?
#
loop_
_entity_poly.entity_id
_entity_poly.type
_entity_poly.pdbx_seq_one_letter_code
_entity_poly.pdbx_strand_id
1 'polypeptide(L)'
;MQAWESFCEQLKQAGGVLARDATPGDELSQAEGLRKLVRMIRMGFEATLEYGNTDFPEVYQLVTPTTLGEGETSDAHYHQVVIDGSKTYRVWGQRGDAPYMEFTVYAGKIGLDSSSAQVGAITELDLQVNPDASYELMLSPSPQPGNWIRTTPEATVLYIRQYAHDWSKTRDATYHIEQIGVSGERPPLTLAEVSAALTRTSAYVARSSNIWAAIVDQRRAAPPNRFFVFEQSTRMTWTRRRKCRPDIGFHPAISACARTRRW
;
A
#
# COMPACT_ATOMS: atom_id res chain seq x y z
N MET A 1 -0.98 -23.01 21.32
CA MET A 1 -2.26 -22.70 21.98
C MET A 1 -2.37 -21.22 22.32
N GLN A 2 -1.44 -20.64 23.08
CA GLN A 2 -1.45 -19.21 23.45
C GLN A 2 -1.53 -18.22 22.28
N ALA A 3 -0.81 -18.49 21.17
CA ALA A 3 -0.86 -17.63 19.98
C ALA A 3 -2.27 -17.57 19.35
N TRP A 4 -2.99 -18.70 19.34
CA TRP A 4 -4.35 -18.79 18.83
C TRP A 4 -5.35 -18.07 19.73
N GLU A 5 -5.25 -18.27 21.05
CA GLU A 5 -6.10 -17.57 22.02
C GLU A 5 -5.91 -16.05 21.93
N SER A 6 -4.66 -15.60 21.86
CA SER A 6 -4.32 -14.18 21.74
C SER A 6 -4.81 -13.56 20.43
N PHE A 7 -4.81 -14.33 19.34
CA PHE A 7 -5.38 -13.93 18.07
C PHE A 7 -6.90 -13.71 18.19
N CYS A 8 -7.62 -14.69 18.75
CA CYS A 8 -9.06 -14.62 18.95
C CYS A 8 -9.48 -13.44 19.84
N GLU A 9 -8.76 -13.20 20.94
CA GLU A 9 -9.06 -12.05 21.82
C GLU A 9 -8.84 -10.71 21.11
N GLN A 10 -7.79 -10.58 20.29
CA GLN A 10 -7.59 -9.36 19.49
C GLN A 10 -8.68 -9.16 18.42
N LEU A 11 -9.14 -10.24 17.78
CA LEU A 11 -10.25 -10.16 16.83
C LEU A 11 -11.57 -9.73 17.50
N LYS A 12 -11.83 -10.22 18.71
CA LYS A 12 -12.98 -9.78 19.52
C LYS A 12 -12.92 -8.28 19.76
N GLN A 13 -11.76 -7.73 20.10
CA GLN A 13 -11.58 -6.28 20.27
C GLN A 13 -11.78 -5.51 18.95
N ALA A 14 -11.29 -6.05 17.83
CA ALA A 14 -11.46 -5.41 16.52
C ALA A 14 -12.95 -5.27 16.13
N GLY A 15 -13.81 -6.20 16.57
CA GLY A 15 -15.26 -6.12 16.39
C GLY A 15 -15.91 -4.89 17.04
N GLY A 16 -15.26 -4.26 18.02
CA GLY A 16 -15.77 -3.06 18.69
C GLY A 16 -16.02 -1.88 17.76
N VAL A 17 -15.40 -1.85 16.56
CA VAL A 17 -15.67 -0.83 15.54
C VAL A 17 -17.15 -0.79 15.12
N LEU A 18 -17.86 -1.92 15.20
CA LEU A 18 -19.27 -2.01 14.83
C LEU A 18 -20.23 -1.44 15.89
N ALA A 19 -19.76 -1.34 17.13
CA ALA A 19 -20.52 -0.83 18.27
C ALA A 19 -20.32 0.67 18.54
N ARG A 20 -19.56 1.37 17.69
CA ARG A 20 -19.36 2.82 17.79
C ARG A 20 -20.67 3.56 17.49
N ASP A 21 -20.94 4.65 18.21
CA ASP A 21 -22.11 5.52 17.97
C ASP A 21 -22.20 6.04 16.52
N ALA A 22 -21.03 6.27 15.89
CA ALA A 22 -20.96 6.73 14.52
C ALA A 22 -21.21 5.62 13.49
N THR A 23 -21.12 4.34 13.86
CA THR A 23 -21.36 3.23 12.93
C THR A 23 -22.87 3.03 12.74
N PRO A 24 -23.40 2.97 11.50
CA PRO A 24 -24.82 2.75 11.27
C PRO A 24 -25.32 1.45 11.93
N GLY A 25 -26.44 1.54 12.64
CA GLY A 25 -27.04 0.42 13.37
C GLY A 25 -28.08 -0.37 12.58
N ASP A 26 -28.32 -0.05 11.31
CA ASP A 26 -29.25 -0.81 10.48
C ASP A 26 -28.71 -2.22 10.17
N GLU A 27 -29.63 -3.16 9.95
CA GLU A 27 -29.33 -4.59 9.81
C GLU A 27 -28.31 -4.87 8.69
N LEU A 28 -28.48 -4.22 7.53
CA LEU A 28 -27.61 -4.41 6.38
C LEU A 28 -26.19 -3.93 6.68
N SER A 29 -26.03 -2.72 7.21
CA SER A 29 -24.71 -2.18 7.56
C SER A 29 -23.98 -3.03 8.60
N GLN A 30 -24.70 -3.55 9.60
CA GLN A 30 -24.11 -4.44 10.63
C GLN A 30 -23.70 -5.80 10.05
N ALA A 31 -24.54 -6.41 9.21
CA ALA A 31 -24.22 -7.65 8.53
C ALA A 31 -23.00 -7.50 7.61
N GLU A 32 -22.93 -6.40 6.85
CA GLU A 32 -21.80 -6.08 5.99
C GLU A 32 -20.53 -5.77 6.77
N GLY A 33 -20.65 -5.10 7.92
CA GLY A 33 -19.54 -4.86 8.84
C GLY A 33 -18.93 -6.14 9.38
N LEU A 34 -19.75 -7.11 9.80
CA LEU A 34 -19.30 -8.44 10.20
C LEU A 34 -18.62 -9.17 9.04
N ARG A 35 -19.22 -9.14 7.84
CA ARG A 35 -18.63 -9.73 6.63
C ARG A 35 -17.28 -9.08 6.31
N LYS A 36 -17.15 -7.77 6.49
CA LYS A 36 -15.90 -7.03 6.28
C LYS A 36 -14.81 -7.48 7.24
N LEU A 37 -15.10 -7.69 8.53
CA LEU A 37 -14.13 -8.24 9.50
C LEU A 37 -13.59 -9.61 9.05
N VAL A 38 -14.47 -10.51 8.62
CA VAL A 38 -14.06 -11.84 8.11
C VAL A 38 -13.18 -11.71 6.86
N ARG A 39 -13.53 -10.82 5.93
CA ARG A 39 -12.73 -10.57 4.73
C ARG A 39 -11.36 -9.99 5.07
N MET A 40 -11.26 -9.10 6.05
CA MET A 40 -9.99 -8.54 6.51
C MET A 40 -9.10 -9.60 7.18
N ILE A 41 -9.68 -10.57 7.89
CA ILE A 41 -8.91 -11.71 8.43
C ILE A 41 -8.24 -12.47 7.28
N ARG A 42 -9.00 -12.79 6.22
CA ARG A 42 -8.45 -13.47 5.04
C ARG A 42 -7.34 -12.65 4.38
N MET A 43 -7.59 -11.36 4.12
CA MET A 43 -6.60 -10.46 3.50
C MET A 43 -5.32 -10.32 4.35
N GLY A 44 -5.45 -10.33 5.68
CA GLY A 44 -4.30 -10.30 6.58
C GLY A 44 -3.46 -11.57 6.50
N PHE A 45 -4.08 -12.76 6.47
CA PHE A 45 -3.35 -14.02 6.31
C PHE A 45 -2.72 -14.17 4.93
N GLU A 46 -3.40 -13.76 3.86
CA GLU A 46 -2.81 -13.72 2.51
C GLU A 46 -1.51 -12.89 2.53
N ALA A 47 -1.52 -11.72 3.16
CA ALA A 47 -0.36 -10.82 3.18
C ALA A 47 0.72 -11.17 4.22
N THR A 48 0.42 -11.99 5.22
CA THR A 48 1.37 -12.22 6.34
C THR A 48 1.79 -13.66 6.51
N LEU A 49 1.08 -14.62 5.91
CA LEU A 49 1.35 -16.05 5.99
C LEU A 49 1.54 -16.67 4.62
N GLU A 50 0.49 -16.65 3.80
CA GLU A 50 0.45 -17.38 2.53
C GLU A 50 1.48 -16.81 1.56
N TYR A 51 1.40 -15.49 1.33
CA TYR A 51 2.26 -14.74 0.40
C TYR A 51 3.21 -13.78 1.11
N GLY A 52 3.44 -13.99 2.42
CA GLY A 52 4.26 -13.11 3.26
C GLY A 52 5.76 -13.41 3.25
N ASN A 53 6.19 -14.51 2.62
CA ASN A 53 7.59 -14.88 2.54
C ASN A 53 8.30 -14.10 1.41
N THR A 54 9.24 -13.23 1.78
CA THR A 54 9.92 -12.35 0.82
C THR A 54 11.11 -13.02 0.12
N ASP A 55 11.58 -14.18 0.59
CA ASP A 55 12.58 -14.99 -0.13
C ASP A 55 11.92 -15.80 -1.26
N PHE A 56 10.66 -16.20 -1.06
CA PHE A 56 9.83 -16.92 -2.02
C PHE A 56 8.55 -16.13 -2.33
N PRO A 57 8.67 -14.95 -2.96
CA PRO A 57 7.54 -14.07 -3.21
C PRO A 57 6.62 -14.64 -4.28
N GLU A 58 5.34 -14.31 -4.17
CA GLU A 58 4.33 -14.67 -5.17
C GLU A 58 3.45 -13.47 -5.50
N VAL A 59 3.05 -13.36 -6.76
CA VAL A 59 2.05 -12.39 -7.20
C VAL A 59 0.67 -12.99 -7.01
N TYR A 60 -0.18 -12.31 -6.24
CA TYR A 60 -1.55 -12.74 -6.02
C TYR A 60 -2.53 -11.60 -6.18
N GLN A 61 -3.76 -11.96 -6.54
CA GLN A 61 -4.85 -11.02 -6.73
C GLN A 61 -5.36 -10.55 -5.37
N LEU A 62 -5.13 -9.27 -5.07
CA LEU A 62 -5.54 -8.62 -3.81
C LEU A 62 -7.06 -8.40 -3.80
N VAL A 63 -7.60 -7.88 -4.91
CA VAL A 63 -9.01 -7.54 -5.03
C VAL A 63 -9.74 -8.59 -5.83
N THR A 64 -10.71 -9.23 -5.20
CA THR A 64 -11.60 -10.24 -5.78
C THR A 64 -13.05 -9.88 -5.42
N PRO A 65 -14.07 -10.56 -5.97
CA PRO A 65 -15.46 -10.35 -5.56
C PRO A 65 -15.72 -10.54 -4.05
N THR A 66 -14.77 -11.18 -3.34
CA THR A 66 -14.88 -11.45 -1.91
C THR A 66 -13.78 -10.79 -1.07
N THR A 67 -12.72 -10.24 -1.67
CA THR A 67 -11.72 -9.38 -1.00
C THR A 67 -11.83 -8.00 -1.64
N LEU A 68 -12.44 -7.06 -0.93
CA LEU A 68 -12.47 -5.65 -1.33
C LEU A 68 -11.79 -4.87 -0.22
N GLY A 69 -10.79 -4.07 -0.58
CA GLY A 69 -10.28 -3.05 0.31
C GLY A 69 -11.16 -1.80 0.20
N GLU A 70 -10.55 -0.66 0.51
CA GLU A 70 -11.22 0.63 0.54
C GLU A 70 -10.63 1.57 -0.53
N GLY A 71 -11.47 1.98 -1.49
CA GLY A 71 -11.10 2.92 -2.54
C GLY A 71 -10.71 2.27 -3.87
N GLU A 72 -10.77 0.94 -3.98
CA GLU A 72 -10.64 0.23 -5.24
C GLU A 72 -11.90 0.35 -6.10
N THR A 73 -11.72 0.25 -7.41
CA THR A 73 -12.79 0.38 -8.38
C THR A 73 -13.06 -0.95 -9.07
N SER A 74 -14.27 -1.12 -9.60
CA SER A 74 -14.64 -2.29 -10.41
C SER A 74 -13.89 -2.38 -11.74
N ASP A 75 -13.31 -1.26 -12.18
CA ASP A 75 -12.69 -1.13 -13.50
C ASP A 75 -11.24 -1.60 -13.50
N ALA A 76 -10.73 -2.05 -12.35
CA ALA A 76 -9.34 -2.40 -12.16
C ALA A 76 -9.12 -3.81 -11.61
N HIS A 77 -8.07 -4.44 -12.12
CA HIS A 77 -7.49 -5.65 -11.55
C HIS A 77 -6.29 -5.27 -10.69
N TYR A 78 -6.33 -5.70 -9.41
CA TYR A 78 -5.32 -5.38 -8.42
C TYR A 78 -4.58 -6.64 -7.98
N HIS A 79 -3.27 -6.63 -8.19
CA HIS A 79 -2.37 -7.64 -7.67
C HIS A 79 -1.39 -7.00 -6.70
N GLN A 80 -0.81 -7.82 -5.84
CA GLN A 80 0.25 -7.37 -4.95
C GLN A 80 1.31 -8.44 -4.74
N VAL A 81 2.45 -8.00 -4.24
CA VAL A 81 3.54 -8.85 -3.78
C VAL A 81 4.12 -8.26 -2.49
N VAL A 82 4.33 -9.09 -1.48
CA VAL A 82 5.06 -8.69 -0.28
C VAL A 82 6.55 -8.82 -0.56
N ILE A 83 7.31 -7.76 -0.29
CA ILE A 83 8.74 -7.70 -0.56
C ILE A 83 9.50 -7.19 0.67
N ASP A 84 10.77 -7.52 0.73
CA ASP A 84 11.77 -6.84 1.56
C ASP A 84 12.58 -5.92 0.65
N GLY A 85 12.38 -4.61 0.79
CA GLY A 85 12.99 -3.61 -0.07
C GLY A 85 14.51 -3.48 0.02
N SER A 86 15.16 -4.18 0.95
CA SER A 86 16.63 -4.32 0.98
C SER A 86 17.15 -5.37 -0.02
N LYS A 87 16.28 -6.22 -0.56
CA LYS A 87 16.60 -7.29 -1.52
C LYS A 87 16.32 -6.86 -2.97
N THR A 88 16.78 -7.69 -3.90
CA THR A 88 16.56 -7.49 -5.34
C THR A 88 15.59 -8.54 -5.88
N TYR A 89 14.59 -8.10 -6.63
CA TYR A 89 13.58 -8.96 -7.25
C TYR A 89 13.52 -8.73 -8.75
N ARG A 90 13.15 -9.77 -9.47
CA ARG A 90 12.79 -9.71 -10.87
C ARG A 90 11.32 -10.04 -11.02
N VAL A 91 10.57 -9.16 -11.69
CA VAL A 91 9.18 -9.36 -12.09
C VAL A 91 9.13 -9.45 -13.61
N TRP A 92 8.48 -10.46 -14.17
CA TRP A 92 8.38 -10.62 -15.62
C TRP A 92 7.06 -11.24 -16.04
N GLY A 93 6.72 -11.10 -17.32
CA GLY A 93 5.51 -11.67 -17.88
C GLY A 93 5.13 -11.01 -19.19
N GLN A 94 3.83 -11.08 -19.51
CA GLN A 94 3.23 -10.50 -20.70
C GLN A 94 2.46 -9.23 -20.31
N ARG A 95 2.63 -8.12 -21.04
CA ARG A 95 2.05 -6.81 -20.71
C ARG A 95 0.50 -6.81 -20.75
N GLY A 96 -0.11 -7.74 -21.47
CA GLY A 96 -1.57 -7.72 -21.70
C GLY A 96 -2.02 -6.48 -22.49
N ASP A 97 -3.33 -6.25 -22.54
CA ASP A 97 -3.93 -5.21 -23.39
C ASP A 97 -4.56 -4.07 -22.59
N ALA A 98 -4.48 -4.09 -21.25
CA ALA A 98 -5.06 -3.03 -20.44
C ALA A 98 -4.41 -1.67 -20.78
N PRO A 99 -5.19 -0.64 -21.12
CA PRO A 99 -4.67 0.65 -21.58
C PRO A 99 -3.81 1.33 -20.52
N TYR A 100 -4.15 1.18 -19.24
CA TYR A 100 -3.35 1.68 -18.14
C TYR A 100 -2.83 0.52 -17.30
N MET A 101 -1.55 0.57 -16.95
CA MET A 101 -0.91 -0.39 -16.08
C MET A 101 0.16 0.28 -15.23
N GLU A 102 0.18 -0.02 -13.95
CA GLU A 102 1.11 0.57 -13.00
C GLU A 102 1.72 -0.51 -12.11
N PHE A 103 3.04 -0.45 -11.94
CA PHE A 103 3.79 -1.13 -10.91
C PHE A 103 4.26 -0.08 -9.89
N THR A 104 3.79 -0.16 -8.65
CA THR A 104 4.15 0.82 -7.61
C THR A 104 4.61 0.17 -6.33
N VAL A 105 5.82 0.55 -5.91
CA VAL A 105 6.39 0.11 -4.64
C VAL A 105 6.02 1.09 -3.53
N TYR A 106 5.58 0.57 -2.39
CA TYR A 106 5.25 1.35 -1.20
C TYR A 106 6.12 0.95 0.00
N ALA A 107 6.45 1.96 0.79
CA ALA A 107 6.95 1.82 2.15
C ALA A 107 5.76 1.74 3.11
N GLY A 108 5.52 0.54 3.62
CA GLY A 108 4.40 0.21 4.48
C GLY A 108 3.06 0.03 3.73
N LYS A 109 2.19 -0.79 4.32
CA LYS A 109 0.82 -1.06 3.89
C LYS A 109 -0.18 -0.56 4.92
N ILE A 110 -1.19 0.20 4.50
CA ILE A 110 -2.24 0.72 5.40
C ILE A 110 -2.87 -0.42 6.20
N GLY A 111 -2.99 -0.21 7.52
CA GLY A 111 -3.54 -1.18 8.46
C GLY A 111 -2.51 -2.20 8.95
N LEU A 112 -1.61 -2.68 8.09
CA LEU A 112 -0.56 -3.62 8.49
C LEU A 112 0.60 -2.88 9.15
N ASP A 113 0.97 -1.74 8.57
CA ASP A 113 2.04 -0.86 9.02
C ASP A 113 1.48 0.50 9.50
N SER A 114 2.32 1.33 10.11
CA SER A 114 1.91 2.65 10.65
C SER A 114 1.66 3.71 9.59
N SER A 115 2.24 3.54 8.41
CA SER A 115 2.07 4.45 7.27
C SER A 115 2.10 3.65 5.97
N SER A 116 1.72 4.32 4.88
CA SER A 116 1.94 3.83 3.53
C SER A 116 2.32 5.00 2.66
N ALA A 117 3.50 4.93 2.03
CA ALA A 117 4.02 5.98 1.18
C ALA A 117 4.63 5.38 -0.08
N GLN A 118 4.31 5.98 -1.23
CA GLN A 118 4.89 5.57 -2.50
C GLN A 118 6.40 5.83 -2.50
N VAL A 119 7.18 4.81 -2.87
CA VAL A 119 8.64 4.87 -3.01
C VAL A 119 9.03 5.14 -4.46
N GLY A 120 8.37 4.45 -5.40
CA GLY A 120 8.61 4.58 -6.82
C GLY A 120 7.55 3.83 -7.62
N ALA A 121 7.40 4.20 -8.89
CA ALA A 121 6.46 3.57 -9.80
C ALA A 121 7.01 3.55 -11.23
N ILE A 122 6.52 2.59 -12.01
CA ILE A 122 6.58 2.59 -13.47
C ILE A 122 5.16 2.39 -13.98
N THR A 123 4.75 3.23 -14.93
CA THR A 123 3.45 3.15 -15.61
C THR A 123 3.62 2.61 -17.03
N GLU A 124 2.52 2.42 -17.75
CA GLU A 124 2.54 2.03 -19.16
C GLU A 124 3.31 3.01 -20.06
N LEU A 125 3.46 4.26 -19.64
CA LEU A 125 4.19 5.28 -20.41
C LEU A 125 5.70 5.05 -20.39
N ASP A 126 6.22 4.50 -19.29
CA ASP A 126 7.66 4.34 -19.06
C ASP A 126 8.12 2.88 -19.21
N LEU A 127 7.18 1.92 -19.13
CA LEU A 127 7.49 0.51 -19.21
C LEU A 127 7.98 0.13 -20.61
N GLN A 128 9.23 -0.31 -20.68
CA GLN A 128 9.82 -0.88 -21.88
C GLN A 128 9.27 -2.30 -22.07
N VAL A 129 8.65 -2.54 -23.22
CA VAL A 129 8.05 -3.83 -23.60
C VAL A 129 8.73 -4.34 -24.86
N ASN A 130 9.05 -5.62 -24.88
CA ASN A 130 9.69 -6.27 -26.02
C ASN A 130 8.69 -6.44 -27.19
N PRO A 131 9.18 -6.67 -28.42
CA PRO A 131 8.32 -6.88 -29.59
C PRO A 131 7.33 -8.05 -29.46
N ASP A 132 7.61 -9.03 -28.60
CA ASP A 132 6.76 -10.18 -28.30
C ASP A 132 5.75 -9.91 -27.15
N ALA A 133 5.60 -8.65 -26.75
CA ALA A 133 4.79 -8.17 -25.62
C ALA A 133 5.27 -8.59 -24.22
N SER A 134 6.44 -9.22 -24.12
CA SER A 134 7.05 -9.52 -22.82
C SER A 134 7.66 -8.29 -22.16
N TYR A 135 7.74 -8.31 -20.83
CA TYR A 135 8.46 -7.31 -20.05
C TYR A 135 9.27 -7.97 -18.93
N GLU A 136 10.32 -7.29 -18.50
CA GLU A 136 11.08 -7.59 -17.29
C GLU A 136 11.20 -6.29 -16.49
N LEU A 137 11.01 -6.35 -15.17
CA LEU A 137 11.08 -5.24 -14.24
C LEU A 137 11.92 -5.64 -13.02
N MET A 138 12.91 -4.82 -12.70
CA MET A 138 13.73 -5.00 -11.51
C MET A 138 13.23 -4.14 -10.35
N LEU A 139 13.09 -4.74 -9.17
CA LEU A 139 12.94 -4.02 -7.90
C LEU A 139 14.25 -4.16 -7.14
N SER A 140 14.97 -3.07 -6.89
CA SER A 140 16.32 -3.16 -6.30
C SER A 140 16.73 -1.86 -5.61
N PRO A 141 17.48 -1.90 -4.50
CA PRO A 141 18.01 -0.69 -3.87
C PRO A 141 19.13 -0.05 -4.72
N SER A 142 19.83 -0.87 -5.50
CA SER A 142 20.91 -0.49 -6.41
C SER A 142 20.38 -0.28 -7.84
N PRO A 143 21.00 0.62 -8.64
CA PRO A 143 20.64 0.82 -10.05
C PRO A 143 20.67 -0.46 -10.88
N GLN A 144 19.68 -0.60 -11.75
CA GLN A 144 19.54 -1.70 -12.71
C GLN A 144 19.29 -1.10 -14.11
N PRO A 145 19.69 -1.79 -15.19
CA PRO A 145 19.36 -1.39 -16.55
C PRO A 145 17.87 -1.61 -16.86
N GLY A 146 17.35 -0.90 -17.86
CA GLY A 146 15.97 -1.09 -18.34
C GLY A 146 14.91 -0.64 -17.33
N ASN A 147 13.82 -1.41 -17.22
CA ASN A 147 12.75 -1.14 -16.28
C ASN A 147 13.23 -1.41 -14.85
N TRP A 148 13.33 -0.36 -14.04
CA TRP A 148 13.79 -0.48 -12.67
C TRP A 148 13.03 0.48 -11.74
N ILE A 149 12.52 -0.07 -10.64
CA ILE A 149 12.02 0.71 -9.52
C ILE A 149 13.02 0.60 -8.38
N ARG A 150 13.55 1.76 -7.96
CA ARG A 150 14.40 1.85 -6.77
C ARG A 150 13.60 1.50 -5.53
N THR A 151 14.06 0.52 -4.75
CA THR A 151 13.49 0.19 -3.43
C THR A 151 14.27 0.87 -2.31
N THR A 152 13.67 0.94 -1.13
CA THR A 152 14.34 1.36 0.12
C THR A 152 14.13 0.28 1.18
N PRO A 153 14.91 0.25 2.28
CA PRO A 153 14.71 -0.73 3.36
C PRO A 153 13.29 -0.71 3.97
N GLU A 154 12.58 0.41 3.85
CA GLU A 154 11.21 0.56 4.33
C GLU A 154 10.15 0.03 3.35
N ALA A 155 10.54 -0.29 2.11
CA ALA A 155 9.61 -0.82 1.11
C ALA A 155 9.17 -2.25 1.47
N THR A 156 7.86 -2.46 1.54
CA THR A 156 7.27 -3.73 2.00
C THR A 156 6.32 -4.37 1.00
N VAL A 157 5.87 -3.62 -0.02
CA VAL A 157 4.87 -4.12 -0.96
C VAL A 157 5.05 -3.52 -2.35
N LEU A 158 4.92 -4.35 -3.36
CA LEU A 158 4.64 -3.95 -4.74
C LEU A 158 3.14 -4.11 -4.98
N TYR A 159 2.49 -3.05 -5.46
CA TYR A 159 1.15 -3.15 -6.06
C TYR A 159 1.25 -3.12 -7.57
N ILE A 160 0.42 -3.93 -8.21
CA ILE A 160 0.24 -3.94 -9.65
C ILE A 160 -1.22 -3.65 -9.95
N ARG A 161 -1.48 -2.65 -10.78
CA ARG A 161 -2.83 -2.20 -11.12
C ARG A 161 -2.98 -2.16 -12.62
N GLN A 162 -4.02 -2.79 -13.13
CA GLN A 162 -4.45 -2.62 -14.52
C GLN A 162 -5.85 -2.02 -14.53
N TYR A 163 -6.10 -1.09 -15.45
CA TYR A 163 -7.43 -0.50 -15.63
C TYR A 163 -7.86 -0.71 -17.07
N ALA A 164 -9.09 -1.15 -17.26
CA ALA A 164 -9.68 -1.37 -18.57
C ALA A 164 -11.16 -0.98 -18.57
N HIS A 165 -11.64 -0.54 -19.74
CA HIS A 165 -13.06 -0.20 -19.92
C HIS A 165 -13.97 -1.42 -20.00
N ASP A 166 -13.46 -2.54 -20.53
CA ASP A 166 -14.23 -3.77 -20.74
C ASP A 166 -13.31 -5.00 -20.63
N TRP A 167 -13.26 -5.58 -19.43
CA TRP A 167 -12.46 -6.77 -19.15
C TRP A 167 -12.87 -8.00 -19.97
N SER A 168 -14.08 -8.04 -20.55
CA SER A 168 -14.47 -9.14 -21.44
C SER A 168 -13.72 -9.11 -22.79
N LYS A 169 -13.11 -7.97 -23.13
CA LYS A 169 -12.36 -7.75 -24.37
C LYS A 169 -10.88 -7.41 -24.13
N THR A 170 -10.45 -7.32 -22.87
CA THR A 170 -9.09 -6.95 -22.50
C THR A 170 -8.37 -8.17 -21.95
N ARG A 171 -7.24 -8.53 -22.58
CA ARG A 171 -6.36 -9.58 -22.05
C ARG A 171 -5.59 -9.05 -20.85
N ASP A 172 -5.65 -9.77 -19.74
CA ASP A 172 -4.85 -9.50 -18.54
C ASP A 172 -3.35 -9.59 -18.82
N ALA A 173 -2.57 -8.87 -18.01
CA ALA A 173 -1.14 -9.12 -17.95
C ALA A 173 -0.86 -10.41 -17.17
N THR A 174 0.28 -11.03 -17.45
CA THR A 174 0.77 -12.15 -16.65
C THR A 174 1.92 -11.71 -15.77
N TYR A 175 2.06 -12.36 -14.62
CA TYR A 175 3.03 -11.98 -13.61
C TYR A 175 3.77 -13.20 -13.08
N HIS A 176 5.09 -13.09 -13.07
CA HIS A 176 6.00 -13.95 -12.35
C HIS A 176 6.94 -13.07 -11.53
N ILE A 177 7.36 -13.56 -10.37
CA ILE A 177 8.34 -12.88 -9.53
C ILE A 177 9.28 -13.90 -8.91
N GLU A 178 10.54 -13.51 -8.75
CA GLU A 178 11.50 -14.22 -7.94
C GLU A 178 12.40 -13.21 -7.19
N GLN A 179 12.94 -13.64 -6.04
CA GLN A 179 14.01 -12.91 -5.37
C GLN A 179 15.36 -13.36 -5.91
N ILE A 180 16.17 -12.43 -6.40
CA ILE A 180 17.49 -12.72 -6.95
C ILE A 180 18.44 -13.16 -5.84
N GLY A 181 19.08 -14.31 -6.03
CA GLY A 181 20.04 -14.89 -5.10
C GLY A 181 19.46 -15.94 -4.16
N VAL A 182 18.14 -16.18 -4.20
CA VAL A 182 17.51 -17.35 -3.56
C VAL A 182 17.32 -18.45 -4.58
N SER A 183 17.52 -19.69 -4.15
CA SER A 183 17.35 -20.89 -4.95
C SER A 183 16.83 -22.03 -4.09
N GLY A 184 16.21 -23.02 -4.73
CA GLY A 184 15.58 -24.15 -4.05
C GLY A 184 14.10 -23.92 -3.76
N GLU A 185 13.56 -24.74 -2.87
CA GLU A 185 12.14 -24.71 -2.49
C GLU A 185 11.93 -23.92 -1.19
N ARG A 186 10.72 -23.37 -1.02
CA ARG A 186 10.32 -22.71 0.23
C ARG A 186 10.48 -23.71 1.40
N PRO A 187 11.18 -23.33 2.49
CA PRO A 187 11.29 -24.18 3.67
C PRO A 187 9.92 -24.56 4.25
N PRO A 188 9.82 -25.71 4.96
CA PRO A 188 8.60 -26.08 5.65
C PRO A 188 8.13 -25.01 6.64
N LEU A 189 6.81 -24.84 6.71
CA LEU A 189 6.17 -23.87 7.59
C LEU A 189 6.56 -24.08 9.06
N THR A 190 6.93 -23.01 9.74
CA THR A 190 7.33 -23.02 11.14
C THR A 190 6.23 -22.46 12.05
N LEU A 191 6.24 -22.89 13.31
CA LEU A 191 5.35 -22.33 14.33
C LEU A 191 5.59 -20.81 14.54
N ALA A 192 6.83 -20.36 14.37
CA ALA A 192 7.19 -18.95 14.49
C ALA A 192 6.54 -18.09 13.41
N GLU A 193 6.56 -18.54 12.16
CA GLU A 193 5.89 -17.86 11.04
C GLU A 193 4.39 -17.78 11.27
N VAL A 194 3.74 -18.90 11.64
CA VAL A 194 2.30 -18.91 11.93
C VAL A 194 1.94 -17.99 13.08
N SER A 195 2.74 -17.99 14.16
CA SER A 195 2.50 -17.13 15.33
C SER A 195 2.66 -15.64 15.01
N ALA A 196 3.65 -15.31 14.18
CA ALA A 196 3.86 -13.94 13.69
C ALA A 196 2.69 -13.51 12.78
N ALA A 197 2.25 -14.37 11.87
CA ALA A 197 1.14 -14.09 10.97
C ALA A 197 -0.18 -13.89 11.71
N LEU A 198 -0.47 -14.71 12.72
CA LEU A 198 -1.63 -14.53 13.62
C LEU A 198 -1.60 -13.13 14.24
N THR A 199 -0.47 -12.76 14.84
CA THR A 199 -0.29 -11.45 15.50
C THR A 199 -0.45 -10.28 14.52
N ARG A 200 0.18 -10.38 13.34
CA ARG A 200 0.10 -9.33 12.31
C ARG A 200 -1.30 -9.22 11.70
N THR A 201 -1.98 -10.35 11.52
CA THR A 201 -3.34 -10.38 10.97
C THR A 201 -4.36 -9.77 11.93
N SER A 202 -4.33 -10.12 13.22
CA SER A 202 -5.24 -9.49 14.18
C SER A 202 -4.97 -8.00 14.33
N ALA A 203 -3.71 -7.57 14.32
CA ALA A 203 -3.34 -6.16 14.30
C ALA A 203 -3.85 -5.46 13.03
N TYR A 204 -3.73 -6.09 11.86
CA TYR A 204 -4.25 -5.56 10.60
C TYR A 204 -5.77 -5.35 10.65
N VAL A 205 -6.54 -6.33 11.12
CA VAL A 205 -8.00 -6.24 11.22
C VAL A 205 -8.40 -5.09 12.16
N ALA A 206 -7.76 -4.98 13.32
CA ALA A 206 -8.05 -3.92 14.28
C ALA A 206 -7.66 -2.53 13.74
N ARG A 207 -6.46 -2.37 13.18
CA ARG A 207 -5.96 -1.07 12.72
C ARG A 207 -6.66 -0.61 11.46
N SER A 208 -6.80 -1.48 10.46
CA SER A 208 -7.43 -1.15 9.18
C SER A 208 -8.87 -0.68 9.37
N SER A 209 -9.68 -1.45 10.11
CA SER A 209 -11.08 -1.09 10.38
C SER A 209 -11.21 0.27 11.08
N ASN A 210 -10.36 0.56 12.07
CA ASN A 210 -10.39 1.84 12.77
C ASN A 210 -9.90 3.01 11.91
N ILE A 211 -8.86 2.82 11.09
CA ILE A 211 -8.39 3.84 10.14
C ILE A 211 -9.51 4.24 9.18
N TRP A 212 -10.18 3.25 8.58
CA TRP A 212 -11.23 3.53 7.61
C TRP A 212 -12.50 4.09 8.24
N ALA A 213 -12.85 3.63 9.44
CA ALA A 213 -13.95 4.24 10.18
C ALA A 213 -13.65 5.71 10.53
N ALA A 214 -12.41 6.06 10.90
CA ALA A 214 -12.00 7.45 11.11
C ALA A 214 -12.03 8.29 9.82
N ILE A 215 -11.62 7.71 8.67
CA ILE A 215 -11.75 8.37 7.36
C ILE A 215 -13.22 8.62 7.01
N VAL A 216 -14.11 7.66 7.30
CA VAL A 216 -15.56 7.82 7.11
C VAL A 216 -16.09 8.93 8.02
N ASP A 217 -15.71 8.99 9.30
CA ASP A 217 -16.12 10.07 10.20
C ASP A 217 -15.67 11.44 9.68
N GLN A 218 -14.42 11.54 9.24
CA GLN A 218 -13.89 12.76 8.63
C GLN A 218 -14.72 13.16 7.41
N ARG A 219 -15.11 12.21 6.55
CA ARG A 219 -15.95 12.45 5.37
C ARG A 219 -17.38 12.83 5.74
N ARG A 220 -17.94 12.27 6.82
CA ARG A 220 -19.27 12.59 7.34
C ARG A 220 -19.35 13.98 7.96
N ALA A 221 -18.22 14.63 8.25
CA ALA A 221 -18.22 16.04 8.66
C ALA A 221 -18.72 16.98 7.53
N ALA A 222 -18.72 16.52 6.28
CA ALA A 222 -19.34 17.24 5.17
C ALA A 222 -20.84 16.88 5.02
N PRO A 223 -21.64 17.76 4.41
CA PRO A 223 -23.03 17.47 4.09
C PRO A 223 -23.17 16.19 3.25
N PRO A 224 -24.15 15.32 3.53
CA PRO A 224 -24.44 14.14 2.71
C PRO A 224 -24.67 14.51 1.23
N ASN A 225 -24.42 13.55 0.33
CA ASN A 225 -24.63 13.68 -1.12
C ASN A 225 -23.81 14.78 -1.80
N ARG A 226 -22.57 15.00 -1.32
CA ARG A 226 -21.61 15.92 -1.94
C ARG A 226 -20.27 15.22 -2.20
N PHE A 227 -19.71 15.48 -3.37
CA PHE A 227 -18.31 15.19 -3.68
C PHE A 227 -17.51 16.46 -3.46
N PHE A 228 -16.37 16.33 -2.79
CA PHE A 228 -15.50 17.45 -2.49
C PHE A 228 -14.07 16.95 -2.36
N VAL A 229 -13.14 17.83 -2.70
CA VAL A 229 -11.71 17.57 -2.56
C VAL A 229 -11.31 18.05 -1.16
N PHE A 230 -10.82 17.15 -0.32
CA PHE A 230 -10.09 17.57 0.87
C PHE A 230 -8.75 18.14 0.40
N GLU A 231 -8.55 19.45 0.50
CA GLU A 231 -7.22 20.02 0.35
C GLU A 231 -6.29 19.35 1.37
N GLN A 232 -5.22 18.71 0.89
CA GLN A 232 -4.11 18.34 1.75
C GLN A 232 -3.55 19.64 2.29
N SER A 233 -3.84 19.98 3.55
CA SER A 233 -3.24 21.15 4.19
C SER A 233 -1.73 21.07 3.99
N THR A 234 -1.22 22.09 3.32
CA THR A 234 0.13 22.23 2.78
C THR A 234 1.19 21.64 3.71
N ARG A 235 2.01 20.72 3.19
CA ARG A 235 3.27 20.29 3.82
C ARG A 235 3.95 21.53 4.42
N MET A 236 4.26 21.47 5.71
CA MET A 236 5.15 22.40 6.40
C MET A 236 6.25 22.85 5.44
N THR A 237 6.26 24.15 5.15
CA THR A 237 7.27 24.82 4.35
C THR A 237 8.66 24.47 4.88
N TRP A 238 9.32 23.50 4.25
CA TRP A 238 10.77 23.44 4.23
C TRP A 238 11.22 24.65 3.43
N THR A 239 11.36 25.78 4.12
CA THR A 239 12.08 26.92 3.59
C THR A 239 13.46 26.43 3.18
N ARG A 240 13.71 26.40 1.87
CA ARG A 240 15.05 26.37 1.29
C ARG A 240 15.84 27.48 1.97
N ARG A 241 16.59 27.18 3.03
CA ARG A 241 17.71 28.01 3.44
C ARG A 241 18.70 27.97 2.29
N ARG A 242 18.63 28.98 1.42
CA ARG A 242 19.70 29.28 0.47
C ARG A 242 21.00 29.34 1.28
N LYS A 243 21.95 28.46 0.95
CA LYS A 243 23.35 28.60 1.36
C LYS A 243 23.86 29.91 0.77
N CYS A 244 23.82 30.98 1.56
CA CYS A 244 24.71 32.11 1.38
C CYS A 244 25.81 31.96 2.43
N ARG A 245 27.04 31.71 1.97
CA ARG A 245 28.24 31.89 2.79
C ARG A 245 28.33 33.36 3.19
N PRO A 246 28.93 33.66 4.35
CA PRO A 246 29.67 34.90 4.47
C PRO A 246 31.13 34.60 4.83
N ASP A 247 32.02 35.02 3.94
CA ASP A 247 33.36 35.46 4.33
C ASP A 247 33.23 36.68 5.25
N ILE A 248 33.91 36.61 6.39
CA ILE A 248 34.76 37.63 7.02
C ILE A 248 34.36 39.11 6.83
N GLY A 249 34.08 39.80 7.96
CA GLY A 249 34.55 41.19 8.15
C GLY A 249 33.55 42.23 8.68
N PHE A 250 33.71 42.56 9.98
CA PHE A 250 33.52 43.87 10.63
C PHE A 250 32.13 44.57 10.69
N HIS A 251 32.00 45.41 11.74
CA HIS A 251 30.81 45.80 12.51
C HIS A 251 30.25 47.22 12.10
N PRO A 252 29.33 47.86 12.85
CA PRO A 252 27.86 47.93 12.72
C PRO A 252 27.28 49.27 12.22
N ALA A 253 26.03 49.29 11.75
CA ALA A 253 25.10 50.42 11.92
C ALA A 253 23.62 50.04 11.70
N ILE A 254 22.77 50.75 12.43
CA ILE A 254 21.32 50.67 12.62
C ILE A 254 20.53 51.07 11.35
N SER A 255 19.42 50.38 11.03
CA SER A 255 18.13 51.03 10.70
C SER A 255 17.00 50.01 10.48
N ALA A 256 15.84 50.31 11.06
CA ALA A 256 14.59 49.57 10.96
C ALA A 256 13.84 49.87 9.66
N CYS A 257 13.08 48.91 9.13
CA CYS A 257 11.84 49.25 8.41
C CYS A 257 10.79 48.12 8.40
N ALA A 258 9.72 48.41 9.14
CA ALA A 258 8.30 48.14 8.94
C ALA A 258 7.80 46.94 8.11
N ARG A 259 6.98 46.14 8.80
CA ARG A 259 5.92 45.29 8.24
C ARG A 259 4.87 46.16 7.53
N THR A 260 4.37 45.70 6.39
CA THR A 260 2.98 45.97 5.98
C THR A 260 2.33 44.67 5.52
N ARG A 261 1.24 44.30 6.23
CA ARG A 261 0.23 43.35 5.76
C ARG A 261 -0.75 44.12 4.88
N ARG A 262 -1.19 43.54 3.78
CA ARG A 262 -2.46 43.88 3.14
C ARG A 262 -3.30 42.62 3.02
N TRP A 263 -4.60 42.87 3.14
CA TRP A 263 -5.75 41.99 3.27
C TRP A 263 -5.83 40.90 2.21
#